data_AF-A0A7S8A6W5-F1
#
_entry.id   AF-A0A7S8A6W5-F1
#
_cell.length_a   1.000
_cell.length_b   1.000
_cell.length_c   1.000
_cell.angle_alpha   90.00
_cell.angle_beta   90.00
_cell.angle_gamma   90.00
#
_symmetry.space_group_name_H-M   'P 1'
#
loop_
_entity.id
_entity.type
_entity.pdbx_description
1 polymer ?
#
loop_
_entity_poly.entity_id
_entity_poly.type
_entity_poly.pdbx_seq_one_letter_code
_entity_poly.pdbx_strand_id
1 'polypeptide(L)' 'MTKSKRSAEQQIADEADRRAQNPNAARQSIADSQADPQFHENHKRLRAERLARDEARKPSK' A
#
# COMPACT_ATOMS: atom_id res chain seq x y z
N MET A 1 -7.72 -29.59 -17.81
CA MET A 1 -6.52 -28.83 -17.36
C MET A 1 -6.75 -28.41 -15.92
N THR A 2 -6.12 -29.09 -14.97
CA THR A 2 -6.12 -28.68 -13.57
C THR A 2 -5.37 -27.36 -13.47
N LYS A 3 -6.04 -26.28 -13.05
CA LYS A 3 -5.38 -25.00 -12.78
C LYS A 3 -4.32 -25.26 -11.70
N SER A 4 -3.04 -25.32 -12.08
CA SER A 4 -1.94 -25.34 -11.11
C SER A 4 -2.12 -24.15 -10.16
N LYS A 5 -2.14 -24.43 -8.87
CA LYS A 5 -2.21 -23.38 -7.84
C LYS A 5 -0.94 -22.54 -7.95
N ARG A 6 -1.09 -21.23 -8.14
CA ARG A 6 0.03 -20.28 -8.23
C ARG A 6 0.87 -20.32 -6.96
N SER A 7 2.19 -20.22 -7.09
CA SER A 7 3.11 -20.07 -5.96
C SER A 7 2.79 -18.78 -5.17
N ALA A 8 3.15 -18.74 -3.88
CA ALA A 8 2.98 -17.55 -3.04
C ALA A 8 3.67 -16.32 -3.64
N GLU A 9 4.85 -16.50 -4.23
CA GLU A 9 5.59 -15.42 -4.90
C GLU A 9 4.86 -14.89 -6.13
N GLN A 10 4.25 -15.79 -6.91
CA GLN A 10 3.43 -15.43 -8.07
C GLN A 10 2.16 -14.69 -7.66
N GLN A 11 1.55 -15.06 -6.52
CA GLN A 11 0.39 -14.35 -5.99
C GLN A 11 0.73 -12.94 -5.52
N ILE A 12 1.90 -12.75 -4.90
CA ILE A 12 2.39 -11.43 -4.49
C ILE A 12 2.68 -10.55 -5.71
N ALA A 13 3.33 -11.12 -6.74
CA ALA A 13 3.59 -10.42 -7.99
C ALA A 13 2.29 -10.03 -8.73
N ASP A 14 1.36 -10.98 -8.88
CA ASP A 14 0.05 -10.73 -9.51
C ASP A 14 -0.75 -9.64 -8.78
N GLU A 15 -0.68 -9.61 -7.44
CA GLU A 15 -1.36 -8.59 -6.63
C GLU A 15 -0.68 -7.23 -6.72
N ALA A 16 0.65 -7.19 -6.80
CA ALA A 16 1.41 -5.96 -7.04
C ALA A 16 1.08 -5.38 -8.43
N ASP A 17 1.05 -6.21 -9.47
CA ASP A 17 0.70 -5.82 -10.83
C ASP A 17 -0.74 -5.32 -10.92
N ARG A 18 -1.68 -6.02 -10.28
CA ARG A 18 -3.08 -5.59 -10.19
C ARG A 18 -3.21 -4.23 -9.52
N ARG A 19 -2.46 -3.98 -8.44
CA ARG A 19 -2.47 -2.68 -7.74
C ARG A 19 -1.86 -1.58 -8.58
N ALA A 20 -0.79 -1.87 -9.32
CA ALA A 20 -0.17 -0.92 -10.26
C ALA A 20 -1.14 -0.53 -11.39
N GLN A 21 -1.98 -1.45 -11.84
CA GLN A 21 -3.03 -1.20 -12.84
C GLN A 21 -4.28 -0.52 -12.28
N ASN A 22 -4.37 -0.24 -10.97
CA ASN A 22 -5.53 0.41 -10.40
C ASN A 22 -5.53 1.91 -10.77
N PRO A 23 -6.50 2.40 -11.57
CA PRO A 23 -6.52 3.80 -12.02
C PRO A 23 -6.68 4.79 -10.86
N ASN A 24 -7.30 4.37 -9.75
CA ASN A 24 -7.40 5.22 -8.56
C ASN A 24 -6.07 5.33 -7.81
N ALA A 25 -5.31 4.23 -7.74
CA ALA A 25 -3.97 4.27 -7.14
C ALA A 25 -3.02 5.14 -7.98
N ALA A 26 -3.10 5.05 -9.31
CA ALA A 26 -2.35 5.91 -10.21
C ALA A 26 -2.73 7.40 -10.04
N ARG A 27 -4.04 7.72 -9.98
CA ARG A 27 -4.51 9.09 -9.72
C ARG A 27 -4.04 9.63 -8.39
N GLN A 28 -4.09 8.81 -7.34
CA GLN A 28 -3.59 9.21 -6.02
C GLN A 28 -2.08 9.46 -6.04
N SER A 29 -1.30 8.57 -6.68
CA SER A 29 0.15 8.75 -6.82
C SER A 29 0.52 10.02 -7.58
N ILE A 30 -0.23 10.36 -8.65
CA ILE A 30 -0.02 11.60 -9.41
C ILE A 30 -0.38 12.82 -8.55
N ALA A 31 -1.53 12.79 -7.85
CA ALA A 31 -1.95 13.86 -6.97
C ALA A 31 -0.97 14.07 -5.81
N ASP A 32 -0.49 12.98 -5.22
CA ASP A 32 0.55 12.99 -4.20
C ASP A 32 1.82 13.62 -4.79
N SER A 33 2.32 13.15 -5.94
CA SER A 33 3.53 13.69 -6.59
C SER A 33 3.44 15.18 -6.97
N GLN A 34 2.23 15.72 -7.15
CA GLN A 34 1.98 17.14 -7.39
C GLN A 34 1.83 17.96 -6.09
N ALA A 35 1.73 17.30 -4.93
CA ALA A 35 1.64 17.97 -3.65
C ALA A 35 2.99 18.58 -3.24
N ASP A 36 2.93 19.60 -2.38
CA ASP A 36 4.11 20.23 -1.82
C ASP A 36 5.01 19.21 -1.10
N PRO A 37 6.35 19.31 -1.20
CA PRO A 37 7.28 18.44 -0.45
C PRO A 37 6.97 18.36 1.04
N GLN A 38 6.53 19.45 1.67
CA GLN A 38 6.16 19.48 3.08
C GLN A 38 4.91 18.61 3.37
N PHE A 39 3.98 18.52 2.42
CA PHE A 39 2.81 17.66 2.53
C PHE A 39 3.20 16.17 2.50
N HIS A 40 4.16 15.79 1.66
CA HIS A 40 4.66 14.42 1.60
C HIS A 40 5.31 13.96 2.90
N GLU A 41 6.15 14.81 3.49
CA GLU A 41 6.83 14.52 4.75
C GLU A 41 5.82 14.37 5.90
N ASN A 42 4.86 15.30 5.99
CA ASN A 42 3.77 15.22 6.95
C ASN A 42 2.91 13.96 6.75
N HIS A 43 2.57 13.61 5.51
CA HIS A 43 1.80 12.41 5.22
C HIS A 43 2.54 11.13 5.63
N LYS A 44 3.85 11.02 5.36
CA LYS A 44 4.68 9.90 5.81
C LYS A 44 4.69 9.80 7.34
N ARG A 45 4.88 10.93 8.02
CA ARG A 45 4.87 10.99 9.50
C ARG A 45 3.53 10.54 10.07
N LEU A 46 2.42 11.09 9.58
CA LEU A 46 1.06 10.75 10.03
C LEU A 46 0.74 9.27 9.79
N ARG A 47 1.20 8.71 8.66
CA ARG A 47 1.04 7.29 8.37
C ARG A 47 1.82 6.42 9.34
N ALA A 48 3.06 6.79 9.65
CA ALA A 48 3.90 6.08 10.63
C ALA A 48 3.28 6.14 12.04
N GLU A 49 2.79 7.31 12.47
CA GLU A 49 2.10 7.47 13.74
C GLU A 49 0.81 6.64 13.83
N ARG A 50 0.03 6.58 12.73
CA ARG A 50 -1.15 5.71 12.65
C ARG A 50 -0.77 4.24 12.80
N LEU A 51 0.26 3.79 12.08
CA LEU A 51 0.69 2.39 12.15
C LEU A 51 1.16 2.01 13.55
N ALA A 52 1.97 2.87 14.19
CA ALA A 52 2.41 2.68 15.57
C ALA A 52 1.23 2.63 16.55
N ARG A 53 0.22 3.49 16.36
CA ARG A 53 -1.01 3.47 17.16
C ARG A 53 -1.81 2.19 16.96
N ASP A 54 -1.93 1.72 15.72
CA ASP A 54 -2.66 0.49 15.39
C ASP A 54 -1.94 -0.74 15.96
N GLU A 55 -0.59 -0.75 15.94
CA GLU A 55 0.21 -1.78 16.62
C GLU A 55 0.03 -1.73 18.14
N ALA A 56 0.05 -0.54 18.75
CA ALA A 56 -0.21 -0.38 20.17
C ALA A 56 -1.66 -0.73 20.58
N ARG A 57 -2.61 -0.67 19.62
CA ARG A 57 -4.01 -1.04 19.81
C ARG A 57 -4.32 -2.51 19.52
N LYS A 58 -3.38 -3.28 18.95
CA LYS A 58 -3.58 -4.72 18.81
C LYS A 58 -3.62 -5.33 20.21
N PRO A 59 -4.70 -6.02 20.61
CA PRO A 59 -4.71 -6.72 21.89
C PRO A 59 -3.58 -7.75 21.86
N SER A 60 -2.75 -7.75 22.91
CA SER A 60 -1.75 -8.80 23.11
C SER A 60 -2.48 -10.14 23.14
N LYS A 61 -2.26 -10.98 22.12
CA LYS A 61 -2.67 -12.38 22.17
C LYS A 61 -1.74 -13.14 23.10
#